data_AF-A0A0G1HYQ7-F1
#
_entry.id   AF-A0A0G1HYQ7-F1
#
_cell.length_a   1.000
_cell.length_b   1.000
_cell.length_c   1.000
_cell.angle_alpha   90.00
_cell.angle_beta   90.00
_cell.angle_gamma   90.00
#
_symmetry.space_group_name_H-M   'P 1'
#
loop_
_entity.id
_entity.type
_entity.pdbx_description
1 polymer ?
#
loop_
_entity_poly.entity_id
_entity_poly.type
_entity_poly.pdbx_seq_one_letter_code
_entity_poly.pdbx_strand_id
1 'polypeptide(L)'
;MRTKLFSLISLLTIIVFIKTDIVYAATTPSLGQAESFGILSSTYTNTVAGTTITGDLGYTTGPAMAPTLVGSIFSPPSSKYSTAGTDQSSAKTNLDGQACTHTFPGGAIDLATDTSHGTLGVYTPGVYCTAAASAASIGAGGITLSGSGTYIFRITGALTTVANSVVTLSGASACDVFWTPAGATTLGANSTFKGTDIDASGITIGSTVNWTGRALSYGGTVSTDADTITVPTCGTALSVSASVDQQVTCFGLSDGQATAMAIGGTAPYTYSWNSSPVKTTAIATGLASGSYTVTVTDSASNTATASATITQPTVLSVSVTGTDPTTHNGTNGQASTSVSGGTTPYTYLWNDSLSQTTATATNLVSGSYSVTVTDNNSCTKNGPVTLSNPAASTTTTSSTSTTTSSTSSTEPPNTPCPPLKSGVITPEIIDSRRVGPNSIFLSWGPDSGVNTFNLRYGPSNGNWLFNTDVTGFSTTINSLPANQPILVQVAARNECQIGSYGSATLMGGSITSGSPGFPNNGGIISSRSGIPRFPDTGFAPRDKNVYWYLIGGFLFLSSIALKIKFRSRK
;
A
#
# COMPACT_ATOMS: atom_id res chain seq x y z
N MET A 1 -52.35 -42.13 -5.44
CA MET A 1 -52.24 -40.66 -5.36
C MET A 1 -52.35 -40.13 -3.93
N ARG A 2 -53.33 -40.55 -3.11
CA ARG A 2 -53.52 -40.08 -1.72
C ARG A 2 -52.29 -40.25 -0.80
N THR A 3 -51.56 -41.36 -0.89
CA THR A 3 -50.34 -41.62 -0.08
C THR A 3 -49.15 -40.73 -0.48
N LYS A 4 -49.03 -40.36 -1.76
CA LYS A 4 -48.00 -39.43 -2.22
C LYS A 4 -48.32 -37.98 -1.85
N LEU A 5 -49.60 -37.62 -1.80
CA LEU A 5 -50.06 -36.29 -1.35
C LEU A 5 -49.85 -36.11 0.17
N PHE A 6 -50.09 -37.15 0.97
CA PHE A 6 -49.82 -37.15 2.41
C PHE A 6 -48.32 -37.02 2.72
N SER A 7 -47.48 -37.75 1.97
CA SER A 7 -46.02 -37.63 2.10
C SER A 7 -45.51 -36.24 1.69
N LEU A 8 -46.14 -35.59 0.70
CA LEU A 8 -45.77 -34.24 0.28
C LEU A 8 -46.22 -33.19 1.31
N ILE A 9 -47.38 -33.34 1.94
CA ILE A 9 -47.87 -32.47 3.01
C ILE A 9 -47.04 -32.65 4.29
N SER A 10 -46.63 -33.88 4.64
CA SER A 10 -45.67 -34.14 5.72
C SER A 10 -44.29 -33.56 5.42
N LEU A 11 -43.80 -33.68 4.18
CA LEU A 11 -42.52 -33.08 3.79
C LEU A 11 -42.60 -31.54 3.78
N LEU A 12 -43.74 -30.96 3.37
CA LEU A 12 -43.95 -29.52 3.38
C LEU A 12 -44.12 -28.97 4.80
N THR A 13 -44.78 -29.70 5.71
CA THR A 13 -44.85 -29.34 7.14
C THR A 13 -43.50 -29.51 7.82
N ILE A 14 -42.70 -30.52 7.48
CA ILE A 14 -41.32 -30.68 7.93
C ILE A 14 -40.43 -29.54 7.38
N ILE A 15 -40.58 -29.14 6.12
CA ILE A 15 -39.83 -28.01 5.53
C ILE A 15 -40.29 -26.65 6.11
N VAL A 16 -41.58 -26.51 6.47
CA VAL A 16 -42.10 -25.32 7.17
C VAL A 16 -41.60 -25.28 8.62
N PHE A 17 -41.41 -26.43 9.29
CA PHE A 17 -40.80 -26.52 10.63
C PHE A 17 -39.27 -26.37 10.63
N ILE A 18 -38.56 -26.78 9.57
CA ILE A 18 -37.10 -26.59 9.46
C ILE A 18 -36.74 -25.12 9.17
N LYS A 19 -37.70 -24.30 8.74
CA LYS A 19 -37.46 -22.87 8.47
C LYS A 19 -37.46 -21.99 9.73
N THR A 20 -37.80 -22.50 10.91
CA THR A 20 -38.00 -21.65 12.11
C THR A 20 -36.89 -21.62 13.15
N ASP A 21 -35.83 -22.43 13.10
CA ASP A 21 -34.79 -22.38 14.14
C ASP A 21 -33.36 -22.53 13.59
N ILE A 22 -32.99 -21.72 12.59
CA ILE A 22 -31.57 -21.32 12.52
C ILE A 22 -31.41 -20.26 13.61
N VAL A 23 -31.08 -20.70 14.82
CA VAL A 23 -30.63 -19.80 15.88
C VAL A 23 -29.30 -19.22 15.41
N TYR A 24 -29.34 -18.03 14.81
CA TYR A 24 -28.14 -17.26 14.54
C TYR A 24 -27.52 -16.92 15.90
N ALA A 25 -26.37 -17.53 16.21
CA ALA A 25 -25.60 -17.12 17.37
C ALA A 25 -25.20 -15.66 17.17
N ALA A 26 -25.40 -14.84 18.20
CA ALA A 26 -24.91 -13.46 18.21
C ALA A 26 -23.40 -13.47 17.95
N THR A 27 -22.93 -12.59 17.07
CA THR A 27 -21.51 -12.48 16.74
C THR A 27 -20.92 -11.24 17.40
N THR A 28 -19.84 -11.37 18.16
CA THR A 28 -19.13 -10.21 18.71
C THR A 28 -18.48 -9.40 17.57
N PRO A 29 -18.88 -8.12 17.33
CA PRO A 29 -18.22 -7.28 16.34
C PRO A 29 -16.83 -6.85 16.81
N SER A 30 -15.94 -6.53 15.87
CA SER A 30 -14.69 -5.83 16.19
C SER A 30 -14.99 -4.36 16.50
N LEU A 31 -14.41 -3.86 17.59
CA LEU A 31 -14.41 -2.42 17.93
C LEU A 31 -13.20 -1.68 17.34
N GLY A 32 -12.27 -2.38 16.69
CA GLY A 32 -11.07 -1.78 16.10
C GLY A 32 -10.31 -0.89 17.10
N GLN A 33 -9.96 0.33 16.69
CA GLN A 33 -9.29 1.30 17.55
C GLN A 33 -10.18 1.84 18.68
N ALA A 34 -11.51 1.75 18.56
CA ALA A 34 -12.43 2.18 19.62
C ALA A 34 -12.36 1.26 20.85
N GLU A 35 -11.77 0.07 20.72
CA GLU A 35 -11.70 -0.89 21.81
C GLU A 35 -10.86 -0.42 23.01
N SER A 36 -9.85 0.41 22.78
CA SER A 36 -8.99 0.92 23.86
C SER A 36 -9.62 2.07 24.64
N PHE A 37 -10.73 2.64 24.16
CA PHE A 37 -11.36 3.80 24.75
C PHE A 37 -12.37 3.42 25.84
N GLY A 38 -12.24 4.05 27.01
CA GLY A 38 -13.27 4.03 28.06
C GLY A 38 -14.40 5.00 27.74
N ILE A 39 -14.05 6.16 27.18
CA ILE A 39 -14.99 7.14 26.64
C ILE A 39 -14.48 7.59 25.27
N LEU A 40 -15.36 7.58 24.28
CA LEU A 40 -15.14 8.19 22.97
C LEU A 40 -16.38 9.00 22.60
N SER A 41 -16.25 10.31 22.49
CA SER A 41 -17.37 11.18 22.14
C SER A 41 -16.94 12.42 21.37
N SER A 42 -17.87 13.14 20.71
CA SER A 42 -17.59 14.51 20.28
C SER A 42 -17.48 15.44 21.50
N THR A 43 -18.44 15.37 22.40
CA THR A 43 -18.49 16.23 23.60
C THR A 43 -18.45 15.37 24.85
N TYR A 44 -17.44 15.57 25.67
CA TYR A 44 -17.33 14.95 26.99
C TYR A 44 -17.42 16.02 28.08
N THR A 45 -18.38 15.87 28.99
CA THR A 45 -18.56 16.75 30.14
C THR A 45 -18.29 16.03 31.44
N ASN A 46 -17.59 16.72 32.33
CA ASN A 46 -17.45 16.32 33.72
C ASN A 46 -17.41 17.60 34.56
N THR A 47 -18.28 17.67 35.56
CA THR A 47 -18.48 18.85 36.41
C THR A 47 -17.99 18.64 37.84
N VAL A 48 -17.65 17.41 38.23
CA VAL A 48 -17.32 17.06 39.62
C VAL A 48 -16.02 16.25 39.68
N ALA A 49 -15.22 16.47 40.73
CA ALA A 49 -14.00 15.72 40.95
C ALA A 49 -14.33 14.29 41.39
N GLY A 50 -13.43 13.34 41.08
CA GLY A 50 -13.56 11.95 41.53
C GLY A 50 -13.82 10.94 40.42
N THR A 51 -14.18 11.39 39.20
CA THR A 51 -14.32 10.48 38.06
C THR A 51 -12.96 9.85 37.73
N THR A 52 -12.93 8.53 37.66
CA THR A 52 -11.75 7.74 37.30
C THR A 52 -12.03 6.95 36.02
N ILE A 53 -11.13 7.04 35.05
CA ILE A 53 -11.22 6.33 33.77
C ILE A 53 -9.96 5.47 33.61
N THR A 54 -10.14 4.17 33.41
CA THR A 54 -9.07 3.25 33.02
C THR A 54 -9.30 2.83 31.58
N GLY A 55 -8.38 3.19 30.69
CA GLY A 55 -8.54 3.17 29.24
C GLY A 55 -8.31 4.54 28.61
N ASP A 56 -8.31 4.61 27.29
CA ASP A 56 -8.14 5.86 26.55
C ASP A 56 -9.39 6.75 26.64
N LEU A 57 -9.18 8.06 26.52
CA LEU A 57 -10.23 9.08 26.54
C LEU A 57 -10.20 9.87 25.23
N GLY A 58 -11.31 9.90 24.50
CA GLY A 58 -11.43 10.57 23.21
C GLY A 58 -12.50 11.66 23.22
N TYR A 59 -12.14 12.90 22.90
CA TYR A 59 -13.12 13.98 22.71
C TYR A 59 -12.68 15.10 21.75
N THR A 60 -13.64 15.81 21.16
CA THR A 60 -13.38 17.12 20.51
C THR A 60 -13.57 18.28 21.48
N THR A 61 -14.64 18.23 22.28
CA THR A 61 -14.96 19.21 23.31
C THR A 61 -14.79 18.54 24.67
N GLY A 62 -13.84 19.04 25.46
CA GLY A 62 -13.43 18.43 26.72
C GLY A 62 -14.24 18.89 27.94
N PRO A 63 -13.98 18.26 29.09
CA PRO A 63 -14.73 18.51 30.32
C PRO A 63 -14.27 19.79 31.02
N ALA A 64 -15.11 20.33 31.91
CA ALA A 64 -14.72 21.43 32.80
C ALA A 64 -13.78 20.97 33.92
N MET A 65 -13.97 19.75 34.42
CA MET A 65 -13.14 19.08 35.42
C MET A 65 -12.44 17.88 34.80
N ALA A 66 -11.11 17.79 34.90
CA ALA A 66 -10.38 16.64 34.36
C ALA A 66 -10.61 15.37 35.23
N PRO A 67 -10.89 14.20 34.64
CA PRO A 67 -10.94 12.95 35.37
C PRO A 67 -9.55 12.45 35.75
N THR A 68 -9.47 11.55 36.74
CA THR A 68 -8.27 10.73 36.97
C THR A 68 -8.19 9.70 35.86
N LEU A 69 -7.17 9.80 34.99
CA LEU A 69 -7.04 8.95 33.81
C LEU A 69 -5.86 7.99 33.95
N VAL A 70 -6.12 6.70 33.73
CA VAL A 70 -5.11 5.65 33.50
C VAL A 70 -5.22 5.23 32.04
N GLY A 71 -4.53 5.96 31.16
CA GLY A 71 -4.63 5.84 29.70
C GLY A 71 -4.14 7.11 29.01
N SER A 72 -4.43 7.26 27.72
CA SER A 72 -4.08 8.47 26.95
C SER A 72 -5.31 9.26 26.50
N ILE A 73 -5.15 10.57 26.35
CA ILE A 73 -6.18 11.46 25.79
C ILE A 73 -5.93 11.63 24.29
N PHE A 74 -6.98 11.52 23.48
CA PHE A 74 -6.95 11.76 22.04
C PHE A 74 -8.02 12.76 21.62
N SER A 75 -7.63 13.75 20.82
CA SER A 75 -8.54 14.71 20.19
C SER A 75 -8.09 14.97 18.74
N PRO A 76 -8.95 15.48 17.85
CA PRO A 76 -8.52 15.92 16.53
C PRO A 76 -7.31 16.88 16.61
N PRO A 77 -6.32 16.75 15.70
CA PRO A 77 -6.30 15.92 14.49
C PRO A 77 -5.74 14.49 14.66
N SER A 78 -5.82 13.87 15.84
CA SER A 78 -5.37 12.48 16.06
C SER A 78 -5.98 11.49 15.06
N SER A 79 -5.12 10.76 14.34
CA SER A 79 -5.54 9.67 13.44
C SER A 79 -6.18 8.51 14.21
N LYS A 80 -5.69 8.21 15.42
CA LYS A 80 -6.31 7.20 16.29
C LYS A 80 -7.74 7.59 16.66
N TYR A 81 -7.98 8.87 16.98
CA TYR A 81 -9.32 9.37 17.30
C TYR A 81 -10.27 9.25 16.09
N SER A 82 -9.84 9.68 14.91
CA SER A 82 -10.69 9.62 13.70
C SER A 82 -10.96 8.19 13.24
N THR A 83 -9.96 7.30 13.30
CA THR A 83 -10.15 5.87 13.02
C THR A 83 -11.08 5.23 14.05
N ALA A 84 -10.89 5.47 15.35
CA ALA A 84 -11.80 4.97 16.38
C ALA A 84 -13.25 5.46 16.18
N GLY A 85 -13.44 6.71 15.72
CA GLY A 85 -14.75 7.25 15.36
C GLY A 85 -15.43 6.50 14.19
N THR A 86 -14.64 6.02 13.23
CA THR A 86 -15.14 5.20 12.11
C THR A 86 -15.44 3.78 12.57
N ASP A 87 -14.59 3.21 13.41
CA ASP A 87 -14.72 1.85 13.93
C ASP A 87 -15.96 1.72 14.83
N GLN A 88 -16.24 2.69 15.72
CA GLN A 88 -17.47 2.69 16.54
C GLN A 88 -18.75 2.73 15.69
N SER A 89 -18.75 3.52 14.59
CA SER A 89 -19.91 3.64 13.69
C SER A 89 -20.13 2.34 12.91
N SER A 90 -19.03 1.70 12.51
CA SER A 90 -19.04 0.40 11.82
C SER A 90 -19.52 -0.71 12.76
N ALA A 91 -19.06 -0.72 14.02
CA ALA A 91 -19.52 -1.63 15.05
C ALA A 91 -21.01 -1.46 15.33
N LYS A 92 -21.51 -0.22 15.46
CA LYS A 92 -22.95 0.05 15.62
C LYS A 92 -23.77 -0.53 14.47
N THR A 93 -23.34 -0.28 13.24
CA THR A 93 -24.01 -0.81 12.03
C THR A 93 -24.03 -2.33 12.02
N ASN A 94 -22.94 -2.99 12.44
CA ASN A 94 -22.89 -4.45 12.56
C ASN A 94 -23.90 -4.96 13.61
N LEU A 95 -23.87 -4.41 14.83
CA LEU A 95 -24.75 -4.79 15.93
C LEU A 95 -26.23 -4.61 15.56
N ASP A 96 -26.57 -3.45 14.99
CA ASP A 96 -27.94 -3.16 14.53
C ASP A 96 -28.37 -4.05 13.35
N GLY A 97 -27.41 -4.60 12.60
CA GLY A 97 -27.66 -5.52 11.48
C GLY A 97 -27.95 -6.96 11.89
N GLN A 98 -27.62 -7.36 13.13
CA GLN A 98 -27.79 -8.75 13.56
C GLN A 98 -29.26 -9.09 13.79
N ALA A 99 -29.66 -10.28 13.31
CA ALA A 99 -31.02 -10.77 13.47
C ALA A 99 -31.37 -10.97 14.96
N CYS A 100 -32.57 -10.56 15.36
CA CYS A 100 -33.05 -10.75 16.71
C CYS A 100 -33.24 -12.24 17.01
N THR A 101 -32.60 -12.75 18.07
CA THR A 101 -32.87 -14.11 18.59
C THR A 101 -34.01 -14.08 19.60
N HIS A 102 -34.21 -12.93 20.26
CA HIS A 102 -35.25 -12.69 21.24
C HIS A 102 -35.89 -11.33 20.97
N THR A 103 -37.21 -11.24 21.14
CA THR A 103 -37.96 -10.00 20.97
C THR A 103 -38.80 -9.74 22.21
N PHE A 104 -38.66 -8.54 22.77
CA PHE A 104 -39.51 -8.10 23.87
C PHE A 104 -40.93 -7.79 23.39
N PRO A 105 -41.94 -7.93 24.27
CA PRO A 105 -43.29 -7.45 23.99
C PRO A 105 -43.31 -5.94 23.73
N GLY A 106 -44.38 -5.45 23.10
CA GLY A 106 -44.53 -4.03 22.78
C GLY A 106 -44.65 -3.13 24.01
N GLY A 107 -44.05 -1.93 23.95
CA GLY A 107 -44.07 -0.95 25.03
C GLY A 107 -42.75 -0.89 25.79
N ALA A 108 -42.65 0.06 26.74
CA ALA A 108 -41.46 0.19 27.57
C ALA A 108 -41.26 -1.08 28.42
N ILE A 109 -40.02 -1.58 28.46
CA ILE A 109 -39.65 -2.80 29.18
C ILE A 109 -38.75 -2.48 30.37
N ASP A 110 -38.94 -3.18 31.49
CA ASP A 110 -37.97 -3.28 32.56
C ASP A 110 -37.34 -4.67 32.53
N LEU A 111 -36.04 -4.72 32.21
CA LEU A 111 -35.27 -5.96 32.07
C LEU A 111 -35.15 -6.72 33.40
N ALA A 112 -35.25 -6.03 34.54
CA ALA A 112 -35.19 -6.67 35.85
C ALA A 112 -36.48 -7.45 36.17
N THR A 113 -37.60 -7.06 35.57
CA THR A 113 -38.92 -7.69 35.79
C THR A 113 -39.45 -8.45 34.58
N ASP A 114 -38.64 -8.56 33.52
CA ASP A 114 -38.97 -9.31 32.32
C ASP A 114 -39.02 -10.82 32.56
N THR A 115 -40.12 -11.44 32.16
CA THR A 115 -40.36 -12.88 32.23
C THR A 115 -40.42 -13.54 30.85
N SER A 116 -40.28 -12.78 29.76
CA SER A 116 -40.48 -13.27 28.39
C SER A 116 -39.34 -14.15 27.88
N HIS A 117 -38.19 -14.15 28.57
CA HIS A 117 -36.98 -14.86 28.16
C HIS A 117 -36.49 -15.90 29.18
N GLY A 118 -37.41 -16.40 30.00
CA GLY A 118 -37.15 -17.52 30.91
C GLY A 118 -37.17 -17.09 32.38
N THR A 119 -36.01 -17.16 33.05
CA THR A 119 -35.91 -16.79 34.47
C THR A 119 -35.90 -15.27 34.58
N LEU A 120 -36.69 -14.75 35.52
CA LEU A 120 -36.81 -13.31 35.80
C LEU A 120 -35.44 -12.63 35.90
N GLY A 121 -35.20 -11.63 35.05
CA GLY A 121 -33.96 -10.85 35.05
C GLY A 121 -32.69 -11.65 34.71
N VAL A 122 -32.81 -12.85 34.15
CA VAL A 122 -31.65 -13.66 33.71
C VAL A 122 -31.68 -13.84 32.21
N TYR A 123 -30.58 -13.47 31.56
CA TYR A 123 -30.41 -13.52 30.11
C TYR A 123 -29.30 -14.48 29.73
N THR A 124 -29.46 -15.15 28.59
CA THR A 124 -28.46 -16.03 27.96
C THR A 124 -27.84 -15.33 26.74
N PRO A 125 -26.72 -15.82 26.17
CA PRO A 125 -26.15 -15.21 24.97
C PRO A 125 -27.17 -15.14 23.82
N GLY A 126 -27.26 -13.98 23.17
CA GLY A 126 -28.26 -13.72 22.13
C GLY A 126 -28.44 -12.23 21.78
N VAL A 127 -29.28 -11.98 20.79
CA VAL A 127 -29.69 -10.65 20.33
C VAL A 127 -31.11 -10.36 20.80
N TYR A 128 -31.25 -9.45 21.75
CA TYR A 128 -32.50 -9.02 22.38
C TYR A 128 -32.97 -7.71 21.78
N CYS A 129 -34.14 -7.71 21.15
CA CYS A 129 -34.66 -6.55 20.43
C CYS A 129 -35.95 -6.03 21.07
N THR A 130 -36.01 -4.72 21.35
CA THR A 130 -37.28 -4.09 21.74
C THR A 130 -38.19 -3.89 20.52
N ALA A 131 -39.50 -3.85 20.76
CA ALA A 131 -40.45 -3.43 19.74
C ALA A 131 -40.15 -1.97 19.30
N ALA A 132 -40.71 -1.53 18.17
CA ALA A 132 -40.48 -0.19 17.65
C ALA A 132 -40.83 0.90 18.69
N ALA A 133 -39.98 1.94 18.76
CA ALA A 133 -40.09 3.09 19.67
C ALA A 133 -40.23 2.72 21.16
N SER A 134 -39.68 1.57 21.57
CA SER A 134 -39.81 1.07 22.95
C SER A 134 -38.51 1.26 23.72
N ALA A 135 -38.60 2.02 24.81
CA ALA A 135 -37.51 2.22 25.77
C ALA A 135 -37.28 0.95 26.61
N ALA A 136 -36.06 0.79 27.11
CA ALA A 136 -35.71 -0.25 28.06
C ALA A 136 -35.18 0.38 29.34
N SER A 137 -35.45 -0.29 30.47
CA SER A 137 -34.94 0.10 31.77
C SER A 137 -34.35 -1.10 32.51
N ILE A 138 -33.42 -0.85 33.42
CA ILE A 138 -32.99 -1.82 34.42
C ILE A 138 -33.47 -1.31 35.78
N GLY A 139 -34.43 -2.01 36.37
CA GLY A 139 -34.92 -1.73 37.72
C GLY A 139 -33.93 -2.13 38.82
N ALA A 140 -34.27 -1.77 40.06
CA ALA A 140 -33.42 -2.00 41.23
C ALA A 140 -33.11 -3.50 41.51
N GLY A 141 -33.90 -4.42 40.95
CA GLY A 141 -33.62 -5.86 41.00
C GLY A 141 -32.39 -6.28 40.20
N GLY A 142 -31.92 -5.43 39.28
CA GLY A 142 -30.80 -5.73 38.39
C GLY A 142 -31.09 -6.85 37.40
N ILE A 143 -30.06 -7.24 36.66
CA ILE A 143 -30.11 -8.39 35.74
C ILE A 143 -28.86 -9.25 35.88
N THR A 144 -28.94 -10.50 35.45
CA THR A 144 -27.82 -11.43 35.37
C THR A 144 -27.65 -11.93 33.94
N LEU A 145 -26.44 -11.77 33.39
CA LEU A 145 -26.05 -12.33 32.10
C LEU A 145 -25.32 -13.65 32.36
N SER A 146 -25.95 -14.77 32.00
CA SER A 146 -25.52 -16.11 32.37
C SER A 146 -25.09 -16.94 31.16
N GLY A 147 -23.85 -17.44 31.22
CA GLY A 147 -23.22 -18.22 30.17
C GLY A 147 -22.19 -17.43 29.34
N SER A 148 -21.32 -18.16 28.65
CA SER A 148 -20.29 -17.59 27.78
C SER A 148 -20.85 -17.32 26.38
N GLY A 149 -20.70 -16.11 25.88
CA GLY A 149 -21.11 -15.71 24.53
C GLY A 149 -21.49 -14.24 24.46
N THR A 150 -21.97 -13.82 23.28
CA THR A 150 -22.33 -12.43 22.98
C THR A 150 -23.75 -12.10 23.39
N TYR A 151 -23.93 -10.95 24.04
CA TYR A 151 -25.20 -10.36 24.43
C TYR A 151 -25.35 -9.03 23.72
N ILE A 152 -26.42 -8.87 22.93
CA ILE A 152 -26.70 -7.62 22.21
C ILE A 152 -28.10 -7.17 22.59
N PHE A 153 -28.20 -6.01 23.25
CA PHE A 153 -29.48 -5.37 23.57
C PHE A 153 -29.75 -4.23 22.59
N ARG A 154 -30.57 -4.54 21.57
CA ARG A 154 -31.01 -3.58 20.55
C ARG A 154 -32.26 -2.86 21.02
N ILE A 155 -32.08 -1.63 21.48
CA ILE A 155 -33.15 -0.84 22.10
C ILE A 155 -33.53 0.29 21.13
N THR A 156 -34.76 0.29 20.66
CA THR A 156 -35.23 1.31 19.70
C THR A 156 -35.64 2.63 20.36
N GLY A 157 -35.66 2.69 21.70
CA GLY A 157 -35.85 3.90 22.50
C GLY A 157 -34.62 4.22 23.36
N ALA A 158 -34.86 4.93 24.47
CA ALA A 158 -33.84 5.22 25.48
C ALA A 158 -33.52 3.99 26.35
N LEU A 159 -32.31 3.95 26.92
CA LEU A 159 -31.91 3.01 27.95
C LEU A 159 -31.78 3.76 29.28
N THR A 160 -32.45 3.30 30.33
CA THR A 160 -32.31 3.89 31.67
C THR A 160 -31.99 2.86 32.73
N THR A 161 -31.26 3.24 33.78
CA THR A 161 -31.16 2.42 34.99
C THR A 161 -31.73 3.19 36.18
N VAL A 162 -32.46 2.49 37.03
CA VAL A 162 -32.86 3.04 38.34
C VAL A 162 -31.62 3.10 39.23
N ALA A 163 -31.58 4.00 40.21
CA ALA A 163 -30.48 4.05 41.16
C ALA A 163 -30.27 2.68 41.84
N ASN A 164 -29.00 2.30 42.06
CA ASN A 164 -28.57 1.02 42.62
C ASN A 164 -28.82 -0.20 41.72
N SER A 165 -29.08 -0.02 40.42
CA SER A 165 -29.22 -1.14 39.49
C SER A 165 -27.89 -1.87 39.31
N VAL A 166 -27.95 -3.20 39.18
CA VAL A 166 -26.74 -4.04 39.03
C VAL A 166 -26.87 -4.94 37.81
N VAL A 167 -25.89 -4.88 36.91
CA VAL A 167 -25.68 -5.89 35.86
C VAL A 167 -24.64 -6.89 36.34
N THR A 168 -25.07 -8.11 36.60
CA THR A 168 -24.23 -9.21 37.09
C THR A 168 -23.80 -10.11 35.93
N LEU A 169 -22.53 -10.49 35.89
CA LEU A 169 -22.00 -11.44 34.90
C LEU A 169 -21.74 -12.79 35.58
N SER A 170 -22.35 -13.85 35.06
CA SER A 170 -22.18 -15.23 35.53
C SER A 170 -21.66 -16.09 34.38
N GLY A 171 -20.34 -16.09 34.17
CA GLY A 171 -19.69 -16.75 33.03
C GLY A 171 -19.70 -15.94 31.72
N ALA A 172 -20.37 -14.78 31.71
CA ALA A 172 -20.28 -13.79 30.64
C ALA A 172 -19.06 -12.88 30.83
N SER A 173 -18.56 -12.31 29.72
CA SER A 173 -17.52 -11.28 29.73
C SER A 173 -18.12 -9.92 29.41
N ALA A 174 -17.69 -8.86 30.11
CA ALA A 174 -18.12 -7.48 29.81
C ALA A 174 -17.72 -7.03 28.39
N CYS A 175 -16.81 -7.74 27.73
CA CYS A 175 -16.41 -7.50 26.35
C CYS A 175 -17.43 -7.96 25.32
N ASP A 176 -18.24 -8.93 25.70
CA ASP A 176 -19.23 -9.57 24.83
C ASP A 176 -20.64 -9.01 25.09
N VAL A 177 -20.76 -7.95 25.88
CA VAL A 177 -22.04 -7.30 26.21
C VAL A 177 -22.12 -5.96 25.49
N PHE A 178 -23.14 -5.80 24.66
CA PHE A 178 -23.37 -4.60 23.85
C PHE A 178 -24.77 -4.03 24.10
N TRP A 179 -24.81 -2.72 24.30
CA TRP A 179 -26.03 -1.92 24.38
C TRP A 179 -26.06 -1.01 23.16
N THR A 180 -27.15 -1.04 22.40
CA THR A 180 -27.30 -0.19 21.20
C THR A 180 -28.64 0.54 21.25
N PRO A 181 -28.81 1.48 22.19
CA PRO A 181 -30.01 2.29 22.22
C PRO A 181 -30.03 3.26 21.04
N ALA A 182 -31.24 3.59 20.59
CA ALA A 182 -31.45 4.62 19.57
C ALA A 182 -31.74 5.99 20.22
N GLY A 183 -32.28 5.99 21.44
CA GLY A 183 -32.39 7.18 22.30
C GLY A 183 -31.26 7.25 23.32
N ALA A 184 -31.22 8.34 24.09
CA ALA A 184 -30.15 8.57 25.07
C ALA A 184 -30.09 7.47 26.15
N THR A 185 -28.88 7.19 26.63
CA THR A 185 -28.64 6.36 27.82
C THR A 185 -28.57 7.23 29.07
N THR A 186 -29.23 6.80 30.16
CA THR A 186 -29.09 7.42 31.49
C THR A 186 -28.87 6.37 32.56
N LEU A 187 -27.70 6.35 33.17
CA LEU A 187 -27.39 5.45 34.28
C LEU A 187 -27.69 6.13 35.61
N GLY A 188 -28.58 5.54 36.41
CA GLY A 188 -28.91 6.01 37.76
C GLY A 188 -27.73 5.87 38.73
N ALA A 189 -27.70 6.73 39.74
CA ALA A 189 -26.62 6.76 40.74
C ALA A 189 -26.39 5.41 41.45
N ASN A 190 -25.15 5.18 41.90
CA ASN A 190 -24.71 3.95 42.58
C ASN A 190 -24.95 2.64 41.79
N SER A 191 -25.18 2.73 40.48
CA SER A 191 -25.38 1.54 39.65
C SER A 191 -24.05 0.84 39.36
N THR A 192 -24.10 -0.48 39.21
CA THR A 192 -23.00 -1.27 38.63
C THR A 192 -23.39 -1.69 37.22
N PHE A 193 -22.73 -1.14 36.22
CA PHE A 193 -23.05 -1.37 34.82
C PHE A 193 -21.92 -2.15 34.11
N LYS A 194 -22.27 -2.91 33.07
CA LYS A 194 -21.34 -3.78 32.34
C LYS A 194 -21.61 -3.72 30.85
N GLY A 195 -20.57 -3.76 30.03
CA GLY A 195 -20.69 -3.80 28.58
C GLY A 195 -20.36 -2.50 27.87
N THR A 196 -20.31 -2.58 26.55
CA THR A 196 -20.08 -1.45 25.64
C THR A 196 -21.42 -0.83 25.28
N ASP A 197 -21.62 0.44 25.58
CA ASP A 197 -22.75 1.22 25.08
C ASP A 197 -22.32 2.03 23.85
N ILE A 198 -23.05 1.86 22.75
CA ILE A 198 -22.82 2.59 21.50
C ILE A 198 -24.09 3.35 21.13
N ASP A 199 -24.05 4.67 21.33
CA ASP A 199 -25.22 5.55 21.21
C ASP A 199 -24.93 6.75 20.28
N ALA A 200 -25.97 7.22 19.59
CA ALA A 200 -25.96 8.46 18.82
C ALA A 200 -26.49 9.67 19.60
N SER A 201 -27.30 9.44 20.63
CA SER A 201 -28.12 10.45 21.32
C SER A 201 -27.42 11.05 22.55
N GLY A 202 -26.59 10.26 23.25
CA GLY A 202 -25.75 10.71 24.35
C GLY A 202 -25.89 9.86 25.60
N ILE A 203 -24.82 9.79 26.38
CA ILE A 203 -24.72 8.90 27.54
C ILE A 203 -24.53 9.75 28.79
N THR A 204 -25.52 9.72 29.69
CA THR A 204 -25.46 10.40 30.98
C THR A 204 -25.20 9.38 32.08
N ILE A 205 -24.03 9.47 32.71
CA ILE A 205 -23.64 8.62 33.82
C ILE A 205 -23.92 9.41 35.11
N GLY A 206 -24.91 8.96 35.88
CA GLY A 206 -25.22 9.52 37.20
C GLY A 206 -24.15 9.14 38.22
N SER A 207 -24.22 9.68 39.43
CA SER A 207 -23.08 9.66 40.33
C SER A 207 -22.70 8.34 40.97
N THR A 208 -21.40 8.14 41.20
CA THR A 208 -20.83 6.94 41.85
C THR A 208 -21.16 5.65 41.08
N VAL A 209 -21.32 5.73 39.77
CA VAL A 209 -21.53 4.55 38.93
C VAL A 209 -20.22 3.79 38.77
N ASN A 210 -20.30 2.46 38.91
CA ASN A 210 -19.19 1.54 38.63
C ASN A 210 -19.43 0.83 37.31
N TRP A 211 -18.83 1.33 36.23
CA TRP A 211 -18.98 0.80 34.89
C TRP A 211 -17.73 0.02 34.47
N THR A 212 -17.87 -1.28 34.24
CA THR A 212 -16.84 -2.07 33.52
C THR A 212 -17.28 -2.22 32.07
N GLY A 213 -16.78 -1.37 31.19
CA GLY A 213 -17.30 -1.23 29.84
C GLY A 213 -16.74 -0.01 29.11
N ARG A 214 -17.51 0.48 28.13
CA ARG A 214 -17.13 1.60 27.26
C ARG A 214 -18.34 2.48 26.96
N ALA A 215 -18.16 3.79 27.02
CA ALA A 215 -19.15 4.78 26.61
C ALA A 215 -18.77 5.37 25.24
N LEU A 216 -19.35 4.86 24.17
CA LEU A 216 -19.04 5.25 22.79
C LEU A 216 -20.22 6.06 22.22
N SER A 217 -20.07 7.38 22.12
CA SER A 217 -21.11 8.27 21.61
C SER A 217 -20.66 9.03 20.37
N TYR A 218 -21.25 8.77 19.20
CA TYR A 218 -20.81 9.40 17.94
C TYR A 218 -21.61 10.63 17.51
N GLY A 219 -22.67 10.99 18.25
CA GLY A 219 -23.51 12.17 17.97
C GLY A 219 -23.90 12.97 19.22
N GLY A 220 -23.97 12.32 20.38
CA GLY A 220 -24.40 12.93 21.64
C GLY A 220 -23.25 13.21 22.60
N THR A 221 -23.58 13.88 23.70
CA THR A 221 -22.62 14.18 24.79
C THR A 221 -22.48 12.99 25.72
N VAL A 222 -21.26 12.70 26.18
CA VAL A 222 -21.02 11.82 27.33
C VAL A 222 -20.82 12.69 28.57
N SER A 223 -21.61 12.47 29.63
CA SER A 223 -21.49 13.19 30.90
C SER A 223 -21.19 12.24 32.06
N THR A 224 -20.31 12.66 32.97
CA THR A 224 -19.92 11.91 34.19
C THR A 224 -20.03 12.79 35.44
N ASP A 225 -20.17 12.14 36.60
CA ASP A 225 -20.33 12.77 37.92
C ASP A 225 -19.72 11.90 39.05
N ALA A 226 -18.39 11.92 39.21
CA ALA A 226 -17.66 11.14 40.23
C ALA A 226 -17.76 9.60 40.07
N ASP A 227 -17.62 9.13 38.83
CA ASP A 227 -17.82 7.72 38.46
C ASP A 227 -16.52 6.93 38.29
N THR A 228 -16.60 5.60 38.30
CA THR A 228 -15.48 4.74 37.89
C THR A 228 -15.81 4.01 36.62
N ILE A 229 -15.07 4.28 35.56
CA ILE A 229 -15.19 3.65 34.24
C ILE A 229 -13.92 2.87 33.97
N THR A 230 -14.05 1.57 33.77
CA THR A 230 -12.92 0.67 33.51
C THR A 230 -13.17 -0.07 32.22
N VAL A 231 -12.34 0.19 31.19
CA VAL A 231 -12.33 -0.62 29.98
C VAL A 231 -12.09 -2.08 30.39
N PRO A 232 -12.98 -3.00 30.00
CA PRO A 232 -12.81 -4.40 30.36
C PRO A 232 -11.55 -4.94 29.69
N THR A 233 -10.79 -5.76 30.41
CA THR A 233 -9.69 -6.53 29.83
C THR A 233 -10.28 -7.61 28.94
N CYS A 234 -10.57 -7.21 27.72
CA CYS A 234 -10.99 -8.13 26.68
C CYS A 234 -9.76 -8.93 26.30
N GLY A 235 -9.83 -10.24 26.49
CA GLY A 235 -8.97 -11.16 25.78
C GLY A 235 -9.30 -11.08 24.30
N THR A 236 -9.00 -9.95 23.66
CA THR A 236 -8.82 -9.92 22.23
C THR A 236 -7.71 -10.87 21.91
N ALA A 237 -7.87 -11.59 20.80
CA ALA A 237 -6.76 -12.31 20.21
C ALA A 237 -5.57 -11.34 20.15
N LEU A 238 -4.47 -11.73 20.78
CA LEU A 238 -3.23 -10.96 20.72
C LEU A 238 -2.97 -10.61 19.26
N SER A 239 -2.80 -9.34 18.98
CA SER A 239 -2.48 -8.83 17.64
C SER A 239 -1.19 -8.03 17.72
N VAL A 240 -0.38 -8.13 16.66
CA VAL A 240 0.94 -7.50 16.61
C VAL A 240 1.10 -6.82 15.26
N SER A 241 1.68 -5.63 15.27
CA SER A 241 2.22 -4.99 14.08
C SER A 241 3.73 -4.78 14.25
N ALA A 242 4.45 -4.69 13.14
CA ALA A 242 5.87 -4.37 13.13
C ALA A 242 6.14 -3.26 12.10
N SER A 243 6.97 -2.30 12.46
CA SER A 243 7.41 -1.20 11.60
C SER A 243 8.94 -1.12 11.55
N VAL A 244 9.46 -0.61 10.44
CA VAL A 244 10.89 -0.34 10.29
C VAL A 244 11.15 1.09 10.73
N ASP A 245 12.06 1.27 11.68
CA ASP A 245 12.46 2.58 12.18
C ASP A 245 13.71 3.09 11.43
N GLN A 246 14.61 2.17 11.06
CA GLN A 246 15.85 2.49 10.34
C GLN A 246 16.24 1.35 9.39
N GLN A 247 16.57 1.70 8.14
CA GLN A 247 17.21 0.80 7.18
C GLN A 247 18.73 0.76 7.39
N VAL A 248 19.39 -0.30 6.91
CA VAL A 248 20.85 -0.42 7.01
C VAL A 248 21.54 0.74 6.26
N THR A 249 22.52 1.38 6.88
CA THR A 249 23.14 2.59 6.29
C THR A 249 24.11 2.28 5.15
N CYS A 250 24.95 1.26 5.29
CA CYS A 250 25.91 0.83 4.27
C CYS A 250 25.76 -0.64 3.92
N PHE A 251 26.08 -1.01 2.67
CA PHE A 251 26.08 -2.40 2.24
C PHE A 251 26.89 -3.29 3.20
N GLY A 252 26.23 -4.30 3.78
CA GLY A 252 26.86 -5.28 4.67
C GLY A 252 26.95 -4.88 6.15
N LEU A 253 26.47 -3.69 6.55
CA LEU A 253 26.34 -3.33 7.96
C LEU A 253 25.11 -3.97 8.60
N SER A 254 25.04 -3.88 9.93
CA SER A 254 23.94 -4.40 10.75
C SER A 254 23.50 -3.34 11.76
N ASP A 255 23.05 -2.20 11.25
CA ASP A 255 22.59 -1.05 12.04
C ASP A 255 21.11 -0.72 11.82
N GLY A 256 20.36 -1.59 11.14
CA GLY A 256 18.91 -1.45 10.99
C GLY A 256 18.16 -1.61 12.32
N GLN A 257 16.95 -1.06 12.35
CA GLN A 257 16.06 -1.08 13.51
C GLN A 257 14.59 -1.31 13.11
N ALA A 258 13.90 -2.13 13.90
CA ALA A 258 12.46 -2.34 13.79
C ALA A 258 11.79 -2.36 15.18
N THR A 259 10.54 -1.94 15.22
CA THR A 259 9.71 -1.89 16.44
C THR A 259 8.44 -2.71 16.27
N ALA A 260 8.07 -3.45 17.30
CA ALA A 260 6.83 -4.22 17.38
C ALA A 260 5.85 -3.58 18.37
N MET A 261 4.58 -3.49 17.97
CA MET A 261 3.49 -3.02 18.83
C MET A 261 2.47 -4.15 19.02
N ALA A 262 2.19 -4.49 20.28
CA ALA A 262 1.22 -5.51 20.66
C ALA A 262 -0.06 -4.87 21.19
N ILE A 263 -1.22 -5.36 20.74
CA ILE A 263 -2.55 -4.90 21.15
C ILE A 263 -3.41 -6.13 21.46
N GLY A 264 -4.18 -6.06 22.55
CA GLY A 264 -4.98 -7.19 23.05
C GLY A 264 -4.17 -8.19 23.86
N GLY A 265 -4.75 -9.36 24.15
CA GLY A 265 -4.14 -10.35 25.03
C GLY A 265 -4.01 -9.89 26.49
N THR A 266 -3.24 -10.64 27.28
CA THR A 266 -3.03 -10.39 28.71
C THR A 266 -1.59 -9.94 29.01
N ALA A 267 -1.37 -8.66 29.30
CA ALA A 267 -0.06 -8.16 29.72
C ALA A 267 0.48 -8.85 31.00
N PRO A 268 1.80 -8.97 31.21
CA PRO A 268 2.89 -8.46 30.37
C PRO A 268 3.12 -9.25 29.07
N TYR A 269 3.79 -8.63 28.10
CA TYR A 269 4.18 -9.25 26.83
C TYR A 269 5.66 -9.60 26.81
N THR A 270 6.00 -10.70 26.16
CA THR A 270 7.37 -11.10 25.82
C THR A 270 7.55 -11.07 24.31
N TYR A 271 8.73 -10.69 23.84
CA TYR A 271 9.05 -10.56 22.41
C TYR A 271 10.15 -11.54 22.04
N SER A 272 10.10 -12.06 20.83
CA SER A 272 11.16 -12.88 20.25
C SER A 272 11.26 -12.60 18.76
N TRP A 273 12.33 -11.93 18.36
CA TRP A 273 12.65 -11.70 16.94
C TRP A 273 13.48 -12.86 16.40
N ASN A 274 13.20 -13.32 15.18
CA ASN A 274 13.97 -14.37 14.49
C ASN A 274 15.37 -13.90 14.00
N SER A 275 16.08 -13.12 14.81
CA SER A 275 17.42 -12.60 14.56
C SER A 275 18.49 -13.46 15.24
N SER A 276 19.76 -13.21 14.90
CA SER A 276 20.92 -13.85 15.53
C SER A 276 21.91 -12.78 16.01
N PRO A 277 22.09 -12.59 17.33
CA PRO A 277 21.36 -13.24 18.43
C PRO A 277 19.89 -12.81 18.49
N VAL A 278 19.03 -13.66 19.05
CA VAL A 278 17.61 -13.38 19.26
C VAL A 278 17.45 -12.11 20.08
N LYS A 279 16.63 -11.18 19.59
CA LYS A 279 16.26 -9.96 20.33
C LYS A 279 14.94 -10.21 21.08
N THR A 280 14.88 -9.79 22.34
CA THR A 280 13.75 -10.10 23.25
C THR A 280 12.95 -8.87 23.70
N THR A 281 13.18 -7.73 23.09
CA THR A 281 12.53 -6.45 23.37
C THR A 281 11.58 -6.03 22.24
N ALA A 282 10.67 -5.10 22.53
CA ALA A 282 9.76 -4.53 21.52
C ALA A 282 10.53 -3.84 20.38
N ILE A 283 11.66 -3.20 20.69
CA ILE A 283 12.58 -2.59 19.73
C ILE A 283 13.73 -3.56 19.47
N ALA A 284 13.93 -3.96 18.22
CA ALA A 284 15.07 -4.75 17.76
C ALA A 284 16.07 -3.86 17.02
N THR A 285 17.28 -3.73 17.58
CA THR A 285 18.39 -2.95 17.01
C THR A 285 19.51 -3.85 16.50
N GLY A 286 20.33 -3.30 15.60
CA GLY A 286 21.51 -3.96 15.09
C GLY A 286 21.18 -5.04 14.05
N LEU A 287 20.16 -4.78 13.22
CA LEU A 287 19.65 -5.72 12.23
C LEU A 287 20.39 -5.53 10.89
N ALA A 288 20.85 -6.62 10.28
CA ALA A 288 21.31 -6.64 8.88
C ALA A 288 20.11 -6.58 7.91
N SER A 289 20.34 -6.42 6.61
CA SER A 289 19.26 -6.55 5.64
C SER A 289 18.66 -7.97 5.68
N GLY A 290 17.33 -8.05 5.62
CA GLY A 290 16.60 -9.28 5.79
C GLY A 290 15.15 -9.06 6.23
N SER A 291 14.39 -10.15 6.28
CA SER A 291 13.02 -10.16 6.79
C SER A 291 13.01 -10.71 8.22
N TYR A 292 12.50 -9.90 9.14
CA TYR A 292 12.42 -10.24 10.56
C TYR A 292 10.97 -10.42 10.97
N THR A 293 10.66 -11.58 11.51
CA THR A 293 9.39 -11.89 12.15
C THR A 293 9.56 -11.79 13.66
N VAL A 294 8.73 -10.96 14.29
CA VAL A 294 8.57 -10.92 15.74
C VAL A 294 7.45 -11.85 16.14
N THR A 295 7.70 -12.67 17.15
CA THR A 295 6.65 -13.39 17.89
C THR A 295 6.47 -12.70 19.23
N VAL A 296 5.24 -12.27 19.52
CA VAL A 296 4.86 -11.73 20.83
C VAL A 296 4.03 -12.78 21.54
N THR A 297 4.34 -13.03 22.80
CA THR A 297 3.58 -13.92 23.69
C THR A 297 3.09 -13.14 24.89
N ASP A 298 1.79 -13.24 25.18
CA ASP A 298 1.20 -12.63 26.36
C ASP A 298 1.33 -13.54 27.60
N SER A 299 0.98 -13.03 28.78
CA SER A 299 1.06 -13.79 30.04
C SER A 299 0.04 -14.93 30.14
N ALA A 300 -0.98 -14.93 29.30
CA ALA A 300 -1.96 -16.01 29.14
C ALA A 300 -1.51 -17.06 28.10
N SER A 301 -0.27 -16.99 27.62
CA SER A 301 0.34 -17.89 26.62
C SER A 301 -0.26 -17.83 25.21
N ASN A 302 -0.99 -16.77 24.86
CA ASN A 302 -1.39 -16.50 23.49
C ASN A 302 -0.21 -15.92 22.70
N THR A 303 -0.08 -16.30 21.44
CA THR A 303 1.01 -15.85 20.56
C THR A 303 0.48 -15.17 19.31
N ALA A 304 1.17 -14.11 18.86
CA ALA A 304 0.91 -13.48 17.57
C ALA A 304 2.21 -13.02 16.93
N THR A 305 2.19 -12.88 15.61
CA THR A 305 3.38 -12.58 14.82
C THR A 305 3.18 -11.41 13.88
N ALA A 306 4.24 -10.62 13.66
CA ALA A 306 4.30 -9.61 12.62
C ALA A 306 5.68 -9.63 11.95
N SER A 307 5.79 -9.07 10.75
CA SER A 307 7.04 -9.03 9.99
C SER A 307 7.45 -7.62 9.61
N ALA A 308 8.74 -7.33 9.71
CA ALA A 308 9.39 -6.13 9.17
C ALA A 308 10.52 -6.51 8.22
N THR A 309 10.68 -5.77 7.12
CA THR A 309 11.73 -6.04 6.13
C THR A 309 12.74 -4.90 6.13
N ILE A 310 13.96 -5.20 6.58
CA ILE A 310 15.09 -4.29 6.56
C ILE A 310 15.81 -4.43 5.21
N THR A 311 16.01 -3.32 4.52
CA THR A 311 16.76 -3.22 3.26
C THR A 311 18.12 -2.58 3.49
N GLN A 312 19.01 -2.71 2.49
CA GLN A 312 20.30 -2.03 2.47
C GLN A 312 20.56 -1.43 1.07
N PRO A 313 21.41 -0.40 0.96
CA PRO A 313 21.86 0.11 -0.33
C PRO A 313 22.60 -0.95 -1.15
N THR A 314 22.73 -0.69 -2.44
CA THR A 314 23.63 -1.47 -3.31
C THR A 314 25.09 -1.21 -2.94
N VAL A 315 25.99 -2.16 -3.24
CA VAL A 315 27.40 -2.02 -2.91
C VAL A 315 28.01 -0.79 -3.59
N LEU A 316 28.72 0.05 -2.82
CA LEU A 316 29.46 1.18 -3.36
C LEU A 316 30.68 0.66 -4.15
N SER A 317 30.67 0.93 -5.46
CA SER A 317 31.72 0.53 -6.39
C SER A 317 32.34 1.76 -7.04
N VAL A 318 33.67 1.76 -7.13
CA VAL A 318 34.46 2.87 -7.64
C VAL A 318 35.42 2.31 -8.69
N SER A 319 35.41 2.87 -9.89
CA SER A 319 36.40 2.59 -10.91
C SER A 319 37.05 3.89 -11.37
N VAL A 320 38.35 3.83 -11.64
CA VAL A 320 39.16 5.01 -11.98
C VAL A 320 39.91 4.76 -13.27
N THR A 321 39.87 5.73 -14.17
CA THR A 321 40.66 5.74 -15.41
C THR A 321 41.68 6.88 -15.36
N GLY A 322 42.85 6.65 -15.93
CA GLY A 322 43.94 7.63 -15.97
C GLY A 322 44.31 8.02 -17.40
N THR A 323 44.78 9.25 -17.55
CA THR A 323 45.44 9.76 -18.74
C THR A 323 46.85 10.18 -18.33
N ASP A 324 47.86 9.53 -18.90
CA ASP A 324 49.27 9.79 -18.62
C ASP A 324 49.68 11.21 -19.05
N PRO A 325 50.67 11.84 -18.37
CA PRO A 325 51.27 13.07 -18.84
C PRO A 325 51.86 12.92 -20.25
N THR A 326 51.83 13.97 -21.07
CA THR A 326 52.28 13.89 -22.48
C THR A 326 53.79 14.03 -22.65
N THR A 327 54.48 14.57 -21.63
CA THR A 327 55.94 14.76 -21.64
C THR A 327 56.56 14.06 -20.43
N HIS A 328 57.84 13.74 -20.55
CA HIS A 328 58.59 13.17 -19.43
C HIS A 328 58.58 14.16 -18.25
N ASN A 329 58.04 13.73 -17.09
CA ASN A 329 57.79 14.56 -15.91
C ASN A 329 56.80 15.74 -16.14
N GLY A 330 55.93 15.61 -17.13
CA GLY A 330 54.83 16.55 -17.34
C GLY A 330 53.82 16.51 -16.20
N THR A 331 53.18 17.64 -15.93
CA THR A 331 52.14 17.81 -14.90
C THR A 331 50.74 17.84 -15.52
N ASN A 332 50.54 17.30 -16.73
CA ASN A 332 49.26 17.38 -17.45
C ASN A 332 48.49 16.04 -17.47
N GLY A 333 48.88 15.10 -16.62
CA GLY A 333 48.12 13.87 -16.39
C GLY A 333 46.77 14.15 -15.71
N GLN A 334 45.83 13.24 -15.87
CA GLN A 334 44.48 13.32 -15.29
C GLN A 334 44.02 11.95 -14.80
N ALA A 335 43.15 11.94 -13.81
CA ALA A 335 42.45 10.73 -13.36
C ALA A 335 40.97 11.03 -13.18
N SER A 336 40.09 10.17 -13.70
CA SER A 336 38.64 10.34 -13.66
C SER A 336 37.97 9.13 -13.02
N THR A 337 36.99 9.40 -12.16
CA THR A 337 36.29 8.38 -11.37
C THR A 337 34.88 8.17 -11.92
N SER A 338 34.46 6.90 -12.02
CA SER A 338 33.04 6.55 -12.16
C SER A 338 32.59 5.71 -10.95
N VAL A 339 31.43 6.06 -10.40
CA VAL A 339 30.88 5.50 -9.17
C VAL A 339 29.52 4.88 -9.46
N SER A 340 29.26 3.70 -8.90
CA SER A 340 27.95 3.05 -8.92
C SER A 340 27.61 2.46 -7.55
N GLY A 341 26.31 2.35 -7.27
CA GLY A 341 25.78 1.90 -5.99
C GLY A 341 26.04 2.84 -4.81
N GLY A 342 25.82 2.40 -3.58
CA GLY A 342 25.81 3.27 -2.40
C GLY A 342 24.61 4.25 -2.40
N THR A 343 24.71 5.32 -1.61
CA THR A 343 23.65 6.33 -1.44
C THR A 343 24.14 7.70 -1.92
N THR A 344 23.51 8.25 -2.95
CA THR A 344 23.82 9.60 -3.46
C THR A 344 23.41 10.72 -2.49
N PRO A 345 24.07 11.88 -2.50
CA PRO A 345 25.24 12.28 -3.32
C PRO A 345 26.57 11.68 -2.83
N TYR A 346 27.62 11.76 -3.68
CA TYR A 346 28.98 11.33 -3.35
C TYR A 346 29.92 12.51 -3.17
N THR A 347 30.93 12.33 -2.32
CA THR A 347 32.09 13.22 -2.16
C THR A 347 33.38 12.48 -2.53
N TYR A 348 34.39 13.23 -2.97
CA TYR A 348 35.65 12.68 -3.47
C TYR A 348 36.80 13.30 -2.67
N LEU A 349 37.84 12.52 -2.43
CA LEU A 349 39.11 12.99 -1.89
C LEU A 349 40.25 12.22 -2.54
N TRP A 350 41.05 12.93 -3.34
CA TRP A 350 42.25 12.37 -3.95
C TRP A 350 43.44 12.47 -3.01
N ASN A 351 44.33 11.47 -3.06
CA ASN A 351 45.60 11.48 -2.32
C ASN A 351 46.72 12.27 -3.03
N ASP A 352 46.35 13.19 -3.93
CA ASP A 352 47.29 14.06 -4.61
C ASP A 352 47.73 15.21 -3.69
N SER A 353 48.75 15.97 -4.10
CA SER A 353 49.29 17.06 -3.29
C SER A 353 48.30 18.19 -3.03
N LEU A 354 47.26 18.34 -3.87
CA LEU A 354 46.23 19.36 -3.72
C LEU A 354 44.96 18.85 -3.02
N SER A 355 44.88 17.55 -2.71
CA SER A 355 43.70 16.93 -2.08
C SER A 355 42.40 17.27 -2.82
N GLN A 356 42.40 17.10 -4.14
CA GLN A 356 41.27 17.48 -5.00
C GLN A 356 39.98 16.75 -4.56
N THR A 357 38.82 17.41 -4.70
CA THR A 357 37.52 16.90 -4.23
C THR A 357 36.47 16.72 -5.32
N THR A 358 36.90 16.71 -6.57
CA THR A 358 36.06 16.49 -7.76
C THR A 358 36.18 15.05 -8.27
N ALA A 359 35.21 14.59 -9.06
CA ALA A 359 35.24 13.27 -9.68
C ALA A 359 36.46 13.06 -10.60
N THR A 360 36.99 14.16 -11.16
CA THR A 360 38.23 14.19 -11.95
C THR A 360 39.31 14.97 -11.20
N ALA A 361 40.48 14.37 -11.02
CA ALA A 361 41.70 15.05 -10.60
C ALA A 361 42.54 15.42 -11.84
N THR A 362 43.05 16.64 -11.86
CA THR A 362 43.85 17.18 -12.96
C THR A 362 45.22 17.64 -12.47
N ASN A 363 46.08 17.99 -13.41
CA ASN A 363 47.44 18.46 -13.16
C ASN A 363 48.35 17.45 -12.44
N LEU A 364 48.18 16.16 -12.75
CA LEU A 364 48.92 15.07 -12.12
C LEU A 364 50.22 14.76 -12.87
N VAL A 365 51.27 14.40 -12.12
CA VAL A 365 52.52 13.80 -12.67
C VAL A 365 52.39 12.28 -12.72
N SER A 366 53.33 11.59 -13.38
CA SER A 366 53.41 10.12 -13.30
C SER A 366 53.55 9.66 -11.85
N GLY A 367 52.75 8.68 -11.42
CA GLY A 367 52.67 8.26 -10.02
C GLY A 367 51.46 7.38 -9.74
N SER A 368 51.33 6.93 -8.49
CA SER A 368 50.17 6.16 -8.02
C SER A 368 49.21 7.08 -7.26
N TYR A 369 47.96 7.13 -7.70
CA TYR A 369 46.90 7.91 -7.06
C TYR A 369 45.75 6.99 -6.64
N SER A 370 44.97 7.45 -5.67
CA SER A 370 43.74 6.83 -5.25
C SER A 370 42.75 7.92 -4.91
N VAL A 371 41.51 7.75 -5.34
CA VAL A 371 40.37 8.52 -4.86
C VAL A 371 39.71 7.75 -3.71
N THR A 372 39.33 8.45 -2.65
CA THR A 372 38.40 7.96 -1.63
C THR A 372 37.05 8.58 -1.93
N VAL A 373 36.08 7.74 -2.29
CA VAL A 373 34.69 8.16 -2.51
C VAL A 373 33.90 7.88 -1.26
N THR A 374 33.19 8.89 -0.74
CA THR A 374 32.29 8.76 0.41
C THR A 374 30.88 9.08 -0.02
N ASP A 375 29.94 8.19 0.27
CA ASP A 375 28.52 8.37 -0.04
C ASP A 375 27.78 9.17 1.06
N ASN A 376 26.48 9.44 0.85
CA ASN A 376 25.67 10.25 1.77
C ASN A 376 25.44 9.59 3.15
N ASN A 377 25.61 8.26 3.24
CA ASN A 377 25.53 7.53 4.49
C ASN A 377 26.92 7.33 5.12
N SER A 378 27.93 8.05 4.65
CA SER A 378 29.33 7.97 5.11
C SER A 378 30.02 6.64 4.79
N CYS A 379 29.52 5.87 3.83
CA CYS A 379 30.17 4.65 3.35
C CYS A 379 31.32 5.03 2.41
N THR A 380 32.52 4.46 2.63
CA THR A 380 33.72 4.83 1.87
C THR A 380 34.25 3.70 0.98
N LYS A 381 34.75 4.03 -0.21
CA LYS A 381 35.46 3.10 -1.10
C LYS A 381 36.64 3.76 -1.81
N ASN A 382 37.76 3.05 -1.89
CA ASN A 382 38.96 3.50 -2.59
C ASN A 382 39.01 2.99 -4.02
N GLY A 383 39.40 3.87 -4.95
CA GLY A 383 39.69 3.53 -6.35
C GLY A 383 41.13 3.90 -6.70
N PRO A 384 42.04 2.93 -6.91
CA PRO A 384 43.43 3.19 -7.29
C PRO A 384 43.59 3.42 -8.79
N VAL A 385 44.61 4.20 -9.17
CA VAL A 385 45.05 4.42 -10.56
C VAL A 385 46.55 4.72 -10.60
N THR A 386 47.23 4.28 -11.66
CA THR A 386 48.65 4.59 -11.88
C THR A 386 48.82 5.34 -13.19
N LEU A 387 49.52 6.46 -13.15
CA LEU A 387 49.93 7.22 -14.32
C LEU A 387 51.39 6.92 -14.64
N SER A 388 51.67 6.58 -15.89
CA SER A 388 53.02 6.25 -16.37
C SER A 388 53.66 7.46 -17.06
N ASN A 389 54.99 7.46 -17.07
CA ASN A 389 55.75 8.49 -17.77
C ASN A 389 55.93 8.05 -19.24
N PRO A 390 55.80 8.97 -20.23
CA PRO A 390 56.21 8.66 -21.59
C PRO A 390 57.68 8.23 -21.64
N ALA A 391 58.02 7.33 -22.55
CA ALA A 391 59.40 6.94 -22.78
C ALA A 391 60.25 8.19 -23.05
N ALA A 392 61.38 8.32 -22.36
CA ALA A 392 62.27 9.44 -22.54
C ALA A 392 62.73 9.50 -24.01
N SER A 393 62.57 10.65 -24.66
CA SER A 393 63.07 10.85 -26.02
C SER A 393 64.60 10.84 -25.99
N THR A 394 65.21 9.70 -26.29
CA THR A 394 66.65 9.57 -26.47
C THR A 394 67.02 10.34 -27.73
N THR A 395 67.58 11.54 -27.54
CA THR A 395 68.17 12.31 -28.64
C THR A 395 69.47 11.61 -29.04
N THR A 396 69.40 10.61 -29.92
CA THR A 396 70.57 10.17 -30.68
C THR A 396 70.91 11.27 -31.68
N THR A 397 71.91 12.08 -31.36
CA THR A 397 72.58 12.98 -32.29
C THR A 397 73.29 12.16 -33.37
N SER A 398 72.55 11.76 -34.40
CA SER A 398 73.13 11.21 -35.63
C SER A 398 73.47 12.36 -36.56
N SER A 399 74.74 12.76 -36.56
CA SER A 399 75.33 13.61 -37.59
C SER A 399 75.61 12.78 -38.85
N THR A 400 74.91 13.02 -39.98
CA THR A 400 75.50 12.76 -41.30
C THR A 400 74.83 13.52 -42.45
N SER A 401 75.70 13.93 -43.36
CA SER A 401 75.64 14.76 -44.57
C SER A 401 74.56 14.47 -45.62
N THR A 402 74.16 15.56 -46.28
CA THR A 402 73.47 15.66 -47.57
C THR A 402 74.20 14.96 -48.73
N THR A 403 73.46 14.15 -49.51
CA THR A 403 73.61 14.03 -50.98
C THR A 403 72.29 13.57 -51.61
N THR A 404 71.91 14.26 -52.69
CA THR A 404 70.76 14.03 -53.58
C THR A 404 71.07 13.05 -54.72
N SER A 405 70.14 12.18 -55.12
CA SER A 405 69.82 11.86 -56.53
C SER A 405 68.70 10.81 -56.73
N SER A 406 67.59 11.27 -57.34
CA SER A 406 66.72 10.69 -58.40
C SER A 406 66.32 9.20 -58.54
N THR A 407 64.99 9.03 -58.71
CA THR A 407 64.18 8.28 -59.72
C THR A 407 63.64 6.84 -59.51
N SER A 408 62.31 6.78 -59.78
CA SER A 408 61.44 5.78 -60.43
C SER A 408 60.80 4.60 -59.68
N SER A 409 59.46 4.71 -59.55
CA SER A 409 58.37 3.73 -59.76
C SER A 409 58.54 2.26 -59.36
N THR A 410 57.67 1.79 -58.45
CA THR A 410 56.72 0.65 -58.62
C THR A 410 55.96 0.39 -57.31
N GLU A 411 54.62 0.45 -57.36
CA GLU A 411 53.66 -0.13 -56.38
C GLU A 411 53.02 -1.35 -57.10
N PRO A 412 52.47 -2.43 -56.47
CA PRO A 412 51.99 -2.61 -55.08
C PRO A 412 52.30 -4.05 -54.53
N PRO A 413 51.56 -4.68 -53.58
CA PRO A 413 50.65 -4.22 -52.51
C PRO A 413 51.07 -4.74 -51.10
N ASN A 414 50.30 -4.36 -50.07
CA ASN A 414 50.22 -4.90 -48.70
C ASN A 414 50.80 -4.02 -47.59
N THR A 415 50.01 -3.02 -47.19
CA THR A 415 50.01 -2.51 -45.81
C THR A 415 48.79 -3.08 -45.07
N PRO A 416 48.95 -3.68 -43.87
CA PRO A 416 47.83 -4.04 -43.02
C PRO A 416 47.15 -2.76 -42.49
N CYS A 417 45.82 -2.77 -42.42
CA CYS A 417 45.04 -1.68 -41.81
C CYS A 417 45.51 -1.38 -40.37
N PRO A 418 45.52 -0.11 -39.94
CA PRO A 418 45.74 0.23 -38.54
C PRO A 418 44.57 -0.27 -37.67
N PRO A 419 44.81 -0.68 -36.41
CA PRO A 419 43.75 -1.09 -35.50
C PRO A 419 42.86 0.11 -35.14
N LEU A 420 41.54 -0.04 -35.30
CA LEU A 420 40.54 0.95 -34.88
C LEU A 420 40.41 0.98 -33.36
N LYS A 421 40.44 2.19 -32.79
CA LYS A 421 40.12 2.47 -31.37
C LYS A 421 38.64 2.16 -31.10
N SER A 422 38.37 1.30 -30.12
CA SER A 422 37.03 1.09 -29.57
C SER A 422 36.58 2.35 -28.82
N GLY A 423 35.70 3.14 -29.43
CA GLY A 423 35.05 4.29 -28.81
C GLY A 423 33.55 4.09 -28.72
N VAL A 424 32.98 4.29 -27.53
CA VAL A 424 31.53 4.39 -27.32
C VAL A 424 31.09 5.75 -27.85
N ILE A 425 30.28 5.77 -28.91
CA ILE A 425 29.68 7.01 -29.42
C ILE A 425 28.32 7.17 -28.74
N THR A 426 28.18 8.18 -27.90
CA THR A 426 26.89 8.63 -27.37
C THR A 426 26.20 9.50 -28.41
N PRO A 427 24.99 9.19 -28.89
CA PRO A 427 24.27 10.07 -29.79
C PRO A 427 23.85 11.35 -29.06
N GLU A 428 24.20 12.50 -29.62
CA GLU A 428 23.74 13.81 -29.17
C GLU A 428 22.54 14.25 -30.03
N ILE A 429 21.46 14.73 -29.42
CA ILE A 429 20.30 15.27 -30.14
C ILE A 429 20.67 16.69 -30.61
N ILE A 430 21.14 16.80 -31.85
CA ILE A 430 21.47 18.09 -32.46
C ILE A 430 20.22 18.65 -33.16
N ASP A 431 19.56 19.56 -32.47
CA ASP A 431 18.59 20.55 -32.99
C ASP A 431 17.24 20.03 -33.54
N SER A 432 16.15 20.41 -32.87
CA SER A 432 14.76 20.07 -33.24
C SER A 432 14.10 21.05 -34.22
N ARG A 433 14.84 21.97 -34.87
CA ARG A 433 14.19 23.12 -35.56
C ARG A 433 13.65 22.89 -36.97
N ARG A 434 13.65 21.69 -37.56
CA ARG A 434 12.95 21.42 -38.84
C ARG A 434 12.38 20.00 -38.98
N VAL A 435 11.59 19.56 -38.00
CA VAL A 435 10.98 18.23 -38.05
C VAL A 435 9.46 18.38 -38.04
N GLY A 436 8.78 17.90 -39.09
CA GLY A 436 7.32 17.86 -39.11
C GLY A 436 6.77 16.95 -38.00
N PRO A 437 5.48 17.06 -37.64
CA PRO A 437 4.91 16.46 -36.42
C PRO A 437 4.99 14.92 -36.32
N ASN A 438 5.45 14.25 -37.38
CA ASN A 438 5.45 12.80 -37.56
C ASN A 438 6.80 12.27 -38.10
N SER A 439 7.91 12.90 -37.74
CA SER A 439 9.26 12.47 -38.16
C SER A 439 10.27 12.52 -37.02
N ILE A 440 11.29 11.66 -37.08
CA ILE A 440 12.44 11.64 -36.14
C ILE A 440 13.72 11.68 -36.98
N PHE A 441 14.62 12.59 -36.61
CA PHE A 441 15.95 12.71 -37.20
C PHE A 441 17.01 12.21 -36.21
N LEU A 442 17.94 11.41 -36.71
CA LEU A 442 19.10 10.93 -35.95
C LEU A 442 20.35 11.16 -36.82
N SER A 443 21.41 11.72 -36.23
CA SER A 443 22.70 11.92 -36.87
C SER A 443 23.83 11.34 -36.03
N TRP A 444 24.86 10.80 -36.68
CA TRP A 444 26.10 10.39 -36.02
C TRP A 444 27.28 10.39 -37.00
N GLY A 445 28.49 10.66 -36.49
CA GLY A 445 29.74 10.60 -37.24
C GLY A 445 30.89 11.34 -36.54
N PRO A 446 32.16 11.00 -36.82
CA PRO A 446 33.30 11.80 -36.38
C PRO A 446 33.32 13.14 -37.14
N ASP A 447 34.03 14.13 -36.58
CA ASP A 447 34.03 15.58 -36.91
C ASP A 447 34.28 16.00 -38.38
N SER A 448 34.30 15.07 -39.34
CA SER A 448 34.45 15.37 -40.78
C SER A 448 33.39 14.72 -41.70
N GLY A 449 32.32 14.12 -41.19
CA GLY A 449 31.21 13.62 -42.04
C GLY A 449 29.98 13.18 -41.26
N VAL A 450 28.90 13.96 -41.35
CA VAL A 450 27.62 13.66 -40.69
C VAL A 450 26.82 12.67 -41.55
N ASN A 451 26.58 11.45 -41.06
CA ASN A 451 25.57 10.58 -41.66
C ASN A 451 24.21 10.91 -41.05
N THR A 452 23.23 11.25 -41.89
CA THR A 452 21.86 11.56 -41.48
C THR A 452 20.90 10.44 -41.84
N PHE A 453 19.95 10.17 -40.94
CA PHE A 453 18.85 9.25 -41.20
C PHE A 453 17.51 9.87 -40.81
N ASN A 454 16.47 9.61 -41.61
CA ASN A 454 15.14 10.19 -41.45
C ASN A 454 14.04 9.11 -41.42
N LEU A 455 13.28 9.07 -40.33
CA LEU A 455 12.07 8.27 -40.20
C LEU A 455 10.85 9.15 -40.45
N ARG A 456 10.01 8.76 -41.41
CA ARG A 456 8.75 9.47 -41.69
C ARG A 456 7.55 8.52 -41.55
N TYR A 457 6.54 8.97 -40.82
CA TYR A 457 5.24 8.30 -40.77
C TYR A 457 4.30 8.88 -41.83
N GLY A 458 3.84 8.02 -42.76
CA GLY A 458 2.98 8.42 -43.87
C GLY A 458 1.49 8.35 -43.50
N PRO A 459 0.71 9.45 -43.60
CA PRO A 459 -0.66 9.49 -43.12
C PRO A 459 -1.68 8.70 -43.96
N SER A 460 -1.31 8.17 -45.14
CA SER A 460 -2.27 7.52 -46.05
C SER A 460 -2.27 5.99 -46.00
N ASN A 461 -1.23 5.33 -45.47
CA ASN A 461 -1.07 3.86 -45.58
C ASN A 461 -0.75 3.14 -44.26
N GLY A 462 -0.63 3.85 -43.13
CA GLY A 462 -0.38 3.27 -41.81
C GLY A 462 1.01 2.64 -41.58
N ASN A 463 1.91 2.72 -42.57
CA ASN A 463 3.24 2.11 -42.51
C ASN A 463 4.35 3.15 -42.32
N TRP A 464 5.42 2.75 -41.62
CA TRP A 464 6.63 3.55 -41.48
C TRP A 464 7.55 3.33 -42.68
N LEU A 465 8.06 4.42 -43.24
CA LEU A 465 9.01 4.39 -44.36
C LEU A 465 10.42 4.69 -43.84
N PHE A 466 11.35 3.78 -44.10
CA PHE A 466 12.79 3.95 -43.85
C PHE A 466 13.45 4.54 -45.10
N ASN A 467 14.17 5.66 -44.97
CA ASN A 467 14.99 6.19 -46.06
C ASN A 467 16.36 6.67 -45.55
N THR A 468 17.44 6.13 -46.12
CA THR A 468 18.82 6.56 -45.84
C THR A 468 19.28 7.52 -46.92
N ASP A 469 20.01 8.57 -46.57
CA ASP A 469 20.61 9.50 -47.55
C ASP A 469 21.78 8.86 -48.32
N VAL A 470 22.17 7.63 -47.97
CA VAL A 470 23.02 6.77 -48.79
C VAL A 470 22.14 6.10 -49.84
N THR A 471 22.39 6.39 -51.12
CA THR A 471 21.59 5.92 -52.25
C THR A 471 21.34 4.40 -52.23
N GLY A 472 20.07 3.99 -52.14
CA GLY A 472 19.64 2.67 -52.63
C GLY A 472 18.86 1.72 -51.70
N PHE A 473 18.50 2.08 -50.47
CA PHE A 473 17.69 1.19 -49.61
C PHE A 473 16.48 1.91 -48.99
N SER A 474 15.28 1.49 -49.38
CA SER A 474 14.05 1.77 -48.61
C SER A 474 13.38 0.44 -48.24
N THR A 475 12.84 0.38 -47.03
CA THR A 475 12.05 -0.77 -46.54
C THR A 475 10.85 -0.26 -45.76
N THR A 476 9.77 -1.05 -45.75
CA THR A 476 8.49 -0.71 -45.12
C THR A 476 8.30 -1.53 -43.86
N ILE A 477 7.98 -0.87 -42.74
CA ILE A 477 7.62 -1.56 -41.49
C ILE A 477 6.12 -1.39 -41.26
N ASN A 478 5.41 -2.51 -41.22
CA ASN A 478 3.95 -2.54 -41.25
C ASN A 478 3.28 -2.38 -39.87
N SER A 479 4.05 -2.51 -38.78
CA SER A 479 3.60 -2.16 -37.42
C SER A 479 4.78 -2.10 -36.45
N LEU A 480 4.69 -1.26 -35.42
CA LEU A 480 5.64 -1.22 -34.31
C LEU A 480 4.90 -1.60 -33.01
N PRO A 481 5.43 -2.49 -32.17
CA PRO A 481 4.81 -2.84 -30.89
C PRO A 481 4.84 -1.64 -29.92
N ALA A 482 3.72 -1.38 -29.23
CA ALA A 482 3.63 -0.31 -28.25
C ALA A 482 4.51 -0.62 -27.02
N ASN A 483 5.23 0.40 -26.52
CA ASN A 483 6.08 0.34 -25.33
C ASN A 483 7.19 -0.72 -25.32
N GLN A 484 7.72 -1.11 -26.48
CA GLN A 484 8.95 -1.91 -26.55
C GLN A 484 10.09 -1.15 -27.23
N PRO A 485 11.34 -1.33 -26.76
CA PRO A 485 12.49 -0.72 -27.40
C PRO A 485 12.73 -1.33 -28.77
N ILE A 486 12.91 -0.47 -29.78
CA ILE A 486 13.29 -0.88 -31.13
C ILE A 486 14.81 -0.85 -31.21
N LEU A 487 15.41 -1.99 -31.58
CA LEU A 487 16.85 -2.12 -31.81
C LEU A 487 17.14 -1.83 -33.29
N VAL A 488 17.94 -0.82 -33.59
CA VAL A 488 18.40 -0.54 -34.96
C VAL A 488 19.89 -0.83 -35.04
N GLN A 489 20.28 -1.76 -35.92
CA GLN A 489 21.68 -2.05 -36.27
C GLN A 489 22.00 -1.42 -37.62
N VAL A 490 23.06 -0.61 -37.68
CA VAL A 490 23.56 -0.03 -38.93
C VAL A 490 24.92 -0.66 -39.25
N ALA A 491 25.03 -1.27 -40.42
CA ALA A 491 26.31 -1.78 -40.94
C ALA A 491 26.82 -0.84 -42.03
N ALA A 492 28.01 -0.27 -41.83
CA ALA A 492 28.73 0.42 -42.90
C ALA A 492 29.49 -0.62 -43.74
N ARG A 493 29.35 -0.57 -45.08
CA ARG A 493 30.25 -1.32 -45.96
C ARG A 493 31.47 -0.45 -46.24
N ASN A 494 32.62 -0.85 -45.72
CA ASN A 494 33.89 -0.64 -46.40
C ASN A 494 34.40 -2.01 -46.84
N GLU A 495 35.07 -2.10 -47.98
CA GLU A 495 35.44 -3.33 -48.71
C GLU A 495 36.43 -4.26 -47.98
N CYS A 496 36.62 -4.14 -46.67
CA CYS A 496 37.33 -5.10 -45.84
C CYS A 496 36.63 -5.26 -44.49
N GLN A 497 35.91 -6.38 -44.36
CA GLN A 497 35.27 -6.97 -43.17
C GLN A 497 33.92 -6.43 -42.69
N ILE A 498 33.00 -7.38 -42.44
CA ILE A 498 31.72 -7.19 -41.74
C ILE A 498 31.99 -7.38 -40.24
N GLY A 499 31.89 -6.30 -39.47
CA GLY A 499 31.90 -6.33 -38.00
C GLY A 499 30.74 -5.52 -37.46
N SER A 500 29.95 -6.10 -36.55
CA SER A 500 28.81 -5.44 -35.90
C SER A 500 29.26 -4.28 -35.02
N TYR A 501 28.72 -3.09 -35.28
CA TYR A 501 28.78 -1.95 -34.37
C TYR A 501 27.45 -1.78 -33.63
N GLY A 502 27.52 -1.14 -32.46
CA GLY A 502 26.56 -1.16 -31.35
C GLY A 502 25.07 -0.99 -31.66
N SER A 503 24.25 -1.45 -30.72
CA SER A 503 22.80 -1.29 -30.71
C SER A 503 22.36 -0.02 -29.99
N ALA A 504 21.50 0.79 -30.61
CA ALA A 504 20.79 1.87 -29.92
C ALA A 504 19.41 1.37 -29.44
N THR A 505 19.05 1.69 -28.19
CA THR A 505 17.77 1.32 -27.55
C THR A 505 16.95 2.60 -27.35
N LEU A 506 15.82 2.75 -28.03
CA LEU A 506 14.89 3.86 -27.82
C LEU A 506 13.87 3.49 -26.72
N MET A 507 13.91 4.19 -25.57
CA MET A 507 12.83 4.13 -24.59
C MET A 507 11.78 5.19 -24.92
N GLY A 508 10.57 4.76 -25.26
CA GLY A 508 9.45 5.65 -25.58
C GLY A 508 8.96 6.40 -24.35
N GLY A 509 9.18 7.72 -24.31
CA GLY A 509 8.38 8.63 -23.50
C GLY A 509 7.08 8.96 -24.23
N SER A 510 5.96 9.00 -23.52
CA SER A 510 4.67 9.41 -24.09
C SER A 510 4.74 10.85 -24.59
N ILE A 511 4.45 11.10 -25.86
CA ILE A 511 4.15 12.45 -26.34
C ILE A 511 2.70 12.73 -25.95
N THR A 512 2.50 13.38 -24.80
CA THR A 512 1.23 14.03 -24.47
C THR A 512 1.12 15.29 -25.33
N SER A 513 0.23 15.31 -26.32
CA SER A 513 -0.11 16.52 -27.06
C SER A 513 -0.86 17.49 -26.15
N GLY A 514 -0.13 18.37 -25.47
CA GLY A 514 -0.68 19.56 -24.84
C GLY A 514 -1.09 20.55 -25.92
N SER A 515 -2.39 20.77 -26.07
CA SER A 515 -2.92 21.83 -26.94
C SER A 515 -3.00 23.14 -26.13
N PRO A 516 -2.33 24.24 -26.53
CA PRO A 516 -2.64 25.55 -26.01
C PRO A 516 -3.79 26.16 -26.81
N GLY A 517 -4.85 26.57 -26.12
CA GLY A 517 -5.95 27.33 -26.72
C GLY A 517 -5.53 28.76 -27.07
N PHE A 518 -6.08 29.28 -28.18
CA PHE A 518 -6.68 30.61 -28.37
C PHE A 518 -7.06 30.82 -29.87
N PRO A 519 -7.85 31.85 -30.27
CA PRO A 519 -9.13 31.63 -30.95
C PRO A 519 -9.23 32.17 -32.39
N ASN A 520 -10.41 31.92 -32.98
CA ASN A 520 -11.11 32.67 -34.02
C ASN A 520 -10.76 32.51 -35.53
N ASN A 521 -11.87 32.26 -36.24
CA ASN A 521 -12.29 32.76 -37.56
C ASN A 521 -11.77 32.10 -38.84
N GLY A 522 -12.73 31.59 -39.62
CA GLY A 522 -12.60 31.36 -41.06
C GLY A 522 -13.49 30.22 -41.54
N GLY A 523 -14.80 30.49 -41.71
CA GLY A 523 -15.73 29.51 -42.27
C GLY A 523 -15.53 29.27 -43.77
N ILE A 524 -16.13 28.17 -44.27
CA ILE A 524 -16.75 28.05 -45.59
C ILE A 524 -17.87 27.01 -45.47
N ILE A 525 -19.01 27.37 -46.06
CA ILE A 525 -20.30 26.67 -46.13
C ILE A 525 -20.27 25.65 -47.27
N SER A 526 -20.85 24.45 -47.10
CA SER A 526 -21.86 23.90 -48.04
C SER A 526 -22.49 22.58 -47.58
N SER A 527 -23.72 22.42 -48.05
CA SER A 527 -24.80 21.45 -47.78
C SER A 527 -24.44 20.01 -48.24
N ARG A 528 -25.14 18.92 -47.90
CA ARG A 528 -26.59 18.67 -47.97
C ARG A 528 -26.91 17.25 -47.43
N SER A 529 -28.10 17.12 -46.84
CA SER A 529 -28.97 15.94 -46.57
C SER A 529 -28.63 14.57 -47.19
N GLY A 530 -28.85 13.49 -46.42
CA GLY A 530 -28.97 12.12 -46.96
C GLY A 530 -29.24 11.03 -45.91
N ILE A 531 -30.51 10.64 -45.79
CA ILE A 531 -31.08 9.48 -45.07
C ILE A 531 -30.47 8.15 -45.56
N PRO A 532 -30.22 7.12 -44.71
CA PRO A 532 -29.80 5.81 -45.20
C PRO A 532 -31.00 4.90 -45.54
N ARG A 533 -30.95 4.29 -46.74
CA ARG A 533 -31.74 3.12 -47.16
C ARG A 533 -30.83 1.88 -47.26
N PHE A 534 -31.31 0.76 -46.73
CA PHE A 534 -30.89 -0.63 -47.07
C PHE A 534 -31.40 -1.02 -48.48
N PRO A 535 -30.84 -2.02 -49.22
CA PRO A 535 -30.87 -3.44 -48.83
C PRO A 535 -29.72 -4.39 -49.31
N ASP A 536 -29.66 -5.55 -48.63
CA ASP A 536 -29.36 -6.95 -49.02
C ASP A 536 -28.25 -7.27 -50.07
N THR A 537 -27.37 -8.25 -49.84
CA THR A 537 -27.71 -9.70 -49.91
C THR A 537 -26.54 -10.59 -49.44
N GLY A 538 -26.86 -11.72 -48.77
CA GLY A 538 -25.89 -12.81 -48.51
C GLY A 538 -26.30 -13.84 -47.44
N PHE A 539 -27.35 -14.64 -47.70
CA PHE A 539 -27.69 -15.91 -46.99
C PHE A 539 -26.62 -16.99 -47.27
N ALA A 540 -26.31 -18.06 -46.51
CA ALA A 540 -26.59 -18.64 -45.17
C ALA A 540 -25.75 -19.97 -45.09
N PRO A 541 -25.92 -20.99 -44.20
CA PRO A 541 -26.61 -21.10 -42.89
C PRO A 541 -25.82 -21.90 -41.79
N ARG A 542 -26.18 -21.74 -40.51
CA ARG A 542 -26.81 -22.79 -39.65
C ARG A 542 -26.81 -22.45 -38.15
N ASP A 543 -28.04 -22.44 -37.62
CA ASP A 543 -28.50 -23.03 -36.35
C ASP A 543 -27.97 -22.50 -35.01
N LYS A 544 -28.76 -21.63 -34.35
CA LYS A 544 -29.76 -22.03 -33.32
C LYS A 544 -30.39 -20.80 -32.66
N ASN A 545 -31.72 -20.75 -32.75
CA ASN A 545 -32.59 -19.76 -32.11
C ASN A 545 -32.67 -20.01 -30.59
N VAL A 546 -32.56 -18.94 -29.80
CA VAL A 546 -33.12 -18.85 -28.44
C VAL A 546 -33.95 -17.57 -28.38
N TYR A 547 -35.26 -17.74 -28.18
CA TYR A 547 -36.19 -16.66 -27.88
C TYR A 547 -36.17 -16.37 -26.37
N TRP A 548 -36.12 -15.10 -25.98
CA TRP A 548 -36.35 -14.66 -24.61
C TRP A 548 -37.80 -14.18 -24.46
N TYR A 549 -38.56 -14.81 -23.56
CA TYR A 549 -39.79 -14.25 -22.99
C TYR A 549 -39.47 -13.67 -21.61
N LEU A 550 -39.90 -12.43 -21.41
CA LEU A 550 -39.76 -11.65 -20.18
C LEU A 550 -41.00 -11.87 -19.30
N ILE A 551 -40.85 -12.55 -18.15
CA ILE A 551 -41.80 -12.48 -17.02
C ILE A 551 -40.99 -12.55 -15.72
N GLY A 552 -41.06 -11.47 -14.92
CA GLY A 552 -41.08 -11.51 -13.45
C GLY A 552 -39.83 -11.96 -12.69
N GLY A 553 -39.03 -10.97 -12.26
CA GLY A 553 -38.37 -10.80 -10.96
C GLY A 553 -37.87 -12.00 -10.11
N PHE A 554 -36.63 -11.84 -9.65
CA PHE A 554 -35.89 -12.51 -8.56
C PHE A 554 -34.87 -13.59 -8.96
N LEU A 555 -33.62 -13.12 -9.05
CA LEU A 555 -32.38 -13.91 -9.01
C LEU A 555 -32.10 -14.34 -7.56
N PHE A 556 -32.02 -15.64 -7.32
CA PHE A 556 -31.15 -16.21 -6.30
C PHE A 556 -30.14 -17.13 -7.01
N LEU A 557 -28.85 -16.79 -6.93
CA LEU A 557 -27.79 -17.74 -7.19
C LEU A 557 -27.70 -18.69 -6.00
N SER A 558 -28.01 -19.97 -6.20
CA SER A 558 -27.37 -21.03 -5.43
C SER A 558 -27.02 -22.18 -6.38
N SER A 559 -25.72 -22.44 -6.48
CA SER A 559 -25.14 -23.50 -7.29
C SER A 559 -25.25 -24.83 -6.55
N ILE A 560 -26.37 -25.53 -6.68
CA ILE A 560 -26.45 -26.97 -6.38
C ILE A 560 -27.26 -27.64 -7.50
N ALA A 561 -26.56 -28.21 -8.48
CA ALA A 561 -27.16 -28.97 -9.57
C ALA A 561 -27.58 -30.37 -9.09
N LEU A 562 -28.83 -30.53 -8.67
CA LEU A 562 -29.41 -31.85 -8.44
C LEU A 562 -29.97 -32.40 -9.76
N LYS A 563 -29.23 -33.31 -10.41
CA LYS A 563 -29.66 -34.01 -11.64
C LYS A 563 -30.69 -35.09 -11.29
N ILE A 564 -31.98 -34.77 -11.35
CA ILE A 564 -33.06 -35.78 -11.29
C ILE A 564 -33.43 -36.19 -12.72
N LYS A 565 -33.18 -37.45 -13.06
CA LYS A 565 -33.48 -38.05 -14.37
C LYS A 565 -34.87 -38.72 -14.29
N PHE A 566 -35.91 -38.08 -14.83
CA PHE A 566 -37.21 -38.73 -15.00
C PHE A 566 -37.18 -39.64 -16.23
N ARG A 567 -37.23 -40.97 -16.03
CA ARG A 567 -37.60 -41.94 -17.06
C ARG A 567 -39.11 -42.08 -17.04
N SER A 568 -39.79 -41.58 -18.07
CA SER A 568 -41.17 -41.95 -18.38
C SER A 568 -41.20 -43.42 -18.82
N ARG A 569 -41.97 -44.24 -18.12
CA ARG A 569 -42.56 -45.47 -18.69
C ARG A 569 -44.05 -45.45 -18.31
N LYS A 570 -44.84 -45.82 -19.32
CA LYS A 570 -46.30 -45.77 -19.47
C LYS A 570 -47.10 -46.10 -18.22
#